data_AF-A0AA38LV26-F1
#
_entry.id   AF-A0AA38LV26-F1
#
_cell.length_a   1.000
_cell.length_b   1.000
_cell.length_c   1.000
_cell.angle_alpha   90.00
_cell.angle_beta   90.00
_cell.angle_gamma   90.00
#
_symmetry.space_group_name_H-M   'P 1'
#
loop_
_entity.id
_entity.type
_entity.pdbx_description
1 polymer ?
#
loop_
_entity_poly.entity_id
_entity_poly.type
_entity_poly.pdbx_seq_one_letter_code
_entity_poly.pdbx_strand_id
1 'polypeptide(L)'
;MSQSGPPADAKQAQAAALAELEAAQRKKRAIDTSLANLETAIYNFEGSYLEETAASGGNIIKGFDNYLKPNTTATKKKQDNIEADRLFSMSSGTHQQSLDAKAHSDQMAYMTRR
;
A
#
# COMPACT_ATOMS: atom_id res chain seq x y z
N MET A 1 -28.82 47.28 -18.89
CA MET A 1 -27.78 46.34 -18.39
C MET A 1 -28.44 44.98 -18.23
N SER A 2 -28.53 44.19 -19.31
CA SER A 2 -29.23 42.90 -19.28
C SER A 2 -28.23 41.79 -19.01
N GLN A 3 -28.16 41.33 -17.75
CA GLN A 3 -27.48 40.08 -17.40
C GLN A 3 -28.34 38.91 -17.90
N SER A 4 -28.14 38.47 -19.14
CA SER A 4 -28.61 37.16 -19.57
C SER A 4 -27.63 36.12 -19.01
N GLY A 5 -27.98 35.52 -17.87
CA GLY A 5 -27.26 34.37 -17.34
C GLY A 5 -27.30 33.18 -18.32
N PRO A 6 -26.41 32.18 -18.16
CA PRO A 6 -26.31 31.06 -19.08
C PRO A 6 -27.66 30.32 -19.22
N PRO A 7 -27.99 29.79 -20.41
CA PRO A 7 -29.23 29.07 -20.67
C PRO A 7 -29.44 27.95 -19.64
N ALA A 8 -30.69 27.67 -19.27
CA ALA A 8 -31.03 26.73 -18.19
C ALA A 8 -30.36 25.36 -18.38
N ASP A 9 -30.29 24.89 -19.62
CA ASP A 9 -29.63 23.64 -20.01
C ASP A 9 -28.12 23.67 -19.73
N ALA A 10 -27.45 24.80 -19.94
CA ALA A 10 -26.03 24.96 -19.65
C ALA A 10 -25.75 24.99 -18.14
N LYS A 11 -26.63 25.58 -17.34
CA LYS A 11 -26.53 25.52 -15.87
C LYS A 11 -26.76 24.11 -15.33
N GLN A 12 -27.73 23.38 -15.89
CA GLN A 12 -27.99 21.99 -15.52
C GLN A 12 -26.83 21.07 -15.91
N ALA A 13 -26.28 21.23 -17.12
CA ALA A 13 -25.09 20.49 -17.55
C ALA A 13 -23.88 20.78 -16.67
N GLN A 14 -23.66 22.05 -16.29
CA GLN A 14 -22.60 22.42 -15.37
C GLN A 14 -22.78 21.79 -13.98
N ALA A 15 -24.01 21.81 -13.44
CA ALA A 15 -24.31 21.19 -12.15
C ALA A 15 -24.10 19.66 -12.18
N ALA A 16 -24.50 19.00 -13.26
CA ALA A 16 -24.27 17.57 -13.46
C ALA A 16 -22.77 17.23 -13.54
N ALA A 17 -21.99 18.02 -14.29
CA ALA A 17 -20.54 17.84 -14.40
C ALA A 17 -19.83 18.02 -13.04
N LEU A 18 -20.27 18.98 -12.23
CA LEU A 18 -19.74 19.18 -10.87
C LEU A 18 -20.06 18.00 -9.96
N ALA A 19 -21.29 17.47 -10.01
CA ALA A 19 -21.68 16.30 -9.23
C ALA A 19 -20.91 15.04 -9.64
N GLU A 20 -20.71 14.83 -10.93
CA GLU A 20 -19.90 13.72 -11.45
C GLU A 20 -18.44 13.84 -11.01
N LEU A 21 -17.86 15.04 -11.09
CA LEU A 21 -16.49 15.31 -10.64
C LEU A 21 -16.33 15.04 -9.14
N GLU A 22 -17.30 15.44 -8.32
CA GLU A 22 -17.29 15.16 -6.89
C GLU A 22 -17.36 13.66 -6.61
N ALA A 23 -18.24 12.93 -7.31
CA ALA A 23 -18.33 11.48 -7.20
C ALA A 23 -17.02 10.77 -7.61
N ALA A 24 -16.40 11.22 -8.70
CA ALA A 24 -15.12 10.70 -9.18
C ALA A 24 -13.99 10.96 -8.16
N GLN A 25 -13.94 12.15 -7.56
CA GLN A 25 -12.96 12.48 -6.53
C GLN A 25 -13.14 11.63 -5.27
N ARG A 26 -14.40 11.42 -4.83
CA ARG A 26 -14.70 10.53 -3.69
C ARG A 26 -14.26 9.10 -3.98
N LYS A 27 -14.55 8.58 -5.19
CA LYS A 27 -14.12 7.25 -5.63
C LYS A 27 -12.60 7.13 -5.68
N LYS A 28 -11.90 8.12 -6.21
CA LYS A 28 -10.43 8.17 -6.24
C LYS A 28 -9.87 8.05 -4.83
N ARG A 29 -10.34 8.86 -3.87
CA ARG A 29 -9.89 8.82 -2.47
C ARG A 29 -10.10 7.46 -1.82
N ALA A 30 -11.22 6.79 -2.12
CA ALA A 30 -11.51 5.46 -1.60
C ALA A 30 -10.53 4.41 -2.16
N ILE A 31 -10.24 4.48 -3.46
CA ILE A 31 -9.25 3.59 -4.11
C ILE A 31 -7.85 3.85 -3.54
N ASP A 32 -7.43 5.12 -3.43
CA ASP A 32 -6.12 5.49 -2.89
C ASP A 32 -5.95 4.95 -1.45
N THR A 33 -6.97 5.08 -0.62
CA THR A 33 -6.99 4.52 0.75
C THR A 33 -6.88 2.99 0.74
N SER A 34 -7.64 2.33 -0.14
CA SER A 34 -7.61 0.87 -0.25
C SER A 34 -6.26 0.37 -0.73
N LEU A 35 -5.63 1.06 -1.69
CA LEU A 35 -4.31 0.72 -2.20
C LEU A 35 -3.26 0.83 -1.09
N ALA A 36 -3.24 1.94 -0.35
CA ALA A 36 -2.28 2.13 0.73
C ALA A 36 -2.41 1.06 1.83
N ASN A 37 -3.63 0.66 2.17
CA ASN A 37 -3.89 -0.43 3.11
C ASN A 37 -3.39 -1.78 2.59
N LEU A 38 -3.61 -2.09 1.31
CA LEU A 38 -3.15 -3.34 0.69
C LEU A 38 -1.63 -3.41 0.64
N GLU A 39 -0.96 -2.34 0.21
CA GLU A 39 0.51 -2.29 0.14
C GLU A 39 1.15 -2.41 1.52
N THR A 40 0.54 -1.80 2.54
CA THR A 40 0.97 -1.97 3.94
C THR A 40 0.80 -3.42 4.40
N ALA A 41 -0.33 -4.05 4.06
CA ALA A 41 -0.59 -5.44 4.42
C ALA A 41 0.40 -6.40 3.76
N ILE A 42 0.69 -6.22 2.47
CA ILE A 42 1.69 -7.00 1.72
C ILE A 42 3.04 -6.93 2.42
N TYR A 43 3.51 -5.72 2.73
CA TYR A 43 4.80 -5.53 3.41
C TYR A 43 4.86 -6.25 4.77
N ASN A 44 3.80 -6.16 5.56
CA ASN A 44 3.74 -6.83 6.86
C ASN A 44 3.76 -8.36 6.69
N PHE A 45 2.96 -8.90 5.76
CA PHE A 45 2.95 -10.34 5.48
C PHE A 45 4.28 -10.85 4.96
N GLU A 46 4.95 -10.10 4.08
CA GLU A 46 6.29 -10.45 3.62
C GLU A 46 7.28 -10.51 4.77
N GLY A 47 7.23 -9.54 5.70
CA GLY A 47 8.11 -9.52 6.87
C GLY A 47 7.95 -10.79 7.70
N SER A 48 6.70 -11.10 8.08
CA SER A 48 6.40 -12.32 8.84
C SER A 48 6.79 -13.60 8.10
N TYR A 49 6.52 -13.68 6.79
CA TYR A 49 6.87 -14.85 5.99
C TYR A 49 8.39 -15.07 5.89
N LEU A 50 9.17 -14.01 5.66
CA LEU A 50 10.62 -14.10 5.57
C LEU A 50 11.26 -14.47 6.91
N GLU A 51 10.73 -13.95 8.02
CA GLU A 51 11.17 -14.30 9.37
C GLU A 51 10.88 -15.76 9.70
N GLU A 52 9.65 -16.23 9.46
CA GLU A 52 9.23 -17.61 9.75
C GLU A 52 10.00 -18.62 8.90
N THR A 53 10.23 -18.29 7.63
CA THR A 53 10.91 -19.18 6.69
C THR A 53 12.44 -19.05 6.69
N ALA A 54 13.02 -18.14 7.49
CA ALA A 54 14.47 -17.94 7.54
C ALA A 54 15.25 -19.22 7.89
N ALA A 55 14.64 -20.12 8.67
CA ALA A 55 15.22 -21.37 9.10
C ALA A 55 14.47 -22.62 8.59
N SER A 56 13.53 -22.50 7.65
CA SER A 56 12.72 -23.65 7.17
C SER A 56 13.42 -24.52 6.12
N GLY A 57 14.64 -24.17 5.69
CA GLY A 57 15.34 -24.85 4.59
C GLY A 57 14.95 -24.35 3.19
N GLY A 58 14.06 -23.35 3.09
CA GLY A 58 13.74 -22.70 1.82
C GLY A 58 12.49 -21.83 1.85
N ASN A 59 12.40 -20.91 0.89
CA ASN A 59 11.22 -20.07 0.66
C ASN A 59 11.13 -19.63 -0.81
N ILE A 60 10.03 -18.97 -1.18
CA ILE A 60 9.76 -18.57 -2.58
C ILE A 60 10.85 -17.63 -3.15
N ILE A 61 11.53 -16.86 -2.30
CA ILE A 61 12.57 -15.91 -2.73
C ILE A 61 13.90 -16.62 -2.99
N LYS A 62 14.28 -17.57 -2.13
CA LYS A 62 15.61 -18.21 -2.12
C LYS A 62 15.63 -19.63 -2.69
N GLY A 63 14.47 -20.19 -3.01
CA GLY A 63 14.30 -21.58 -3.43
C GLY A 63 14.27 -22.58 -2.27
N PHE A 64 14.05 -23.85 -2.60
CA PHE A 64 13.84 -24.95 -1.63
C PHE A 64 14.95 -26.01 -1.66
N ASP A 65 16.13 -25.69 -2.21
CA ASP A 65 17.24 -26.63 -2.40
C ASP A 65 17.78 -27.26 -1.10
N ASN A 66 17.52 -26.63 0.05
CA ASN A 66 17.95 -27.10 1.36
C ASN A 66 16.82 -27.72 2.19
N TYR A 67 15.62 -27.87 1.62
CA TYR A 67 14.44 -28.37 2.34
C TYR A 67 14.63 -29.78 2.90
N LEU A 68 15.38 -30.63 2.20
CA LEU A 68 15.69 -32.01 2.64
C LEU A 68 17.01 -32.13 3.42
N LYS A 69 17.78 -31.03 3.55
CA LYS A 69 19.08 -31.07 4.23
C LYS A 69 18.88 -30.77 5.72
N PRO A 70 19.56 -31.50 6.62
CA PRO A 70 19.50 -31.21 8.05
C PRO A 70 19.93 -29.76 8.30
N ASN A 71 19.13 -29.07 9.12
CA ASN A 71 19.16 -27.63 9.30
C ASN A 71 20.46 -27.19 10.00
N THR A 72 21.52 -26.97 9.22
CA THR A 72 22.83 -26.56 9.72
C THR A 72 22.85 -25.05 9.90
N THR A 73 22.34 -24.58 11.04
CA THR A 73 22.69 -23.31 11.73
C THR A 73 23.23 -22.17 10.85
N ALA A 74 22.44 -21.69 9.88
CA ALA A 74 22.74 -20.48 9.11
C ALA A 74 22.27 -19.18 9.81
N THR A 75 22.08 -19.22 11.14
CA THR A 75 21.23 -18.30 11.91
C THR A 75 21.85 -16.94 12.28
N LYS A 76 23.04 -16.55 11.78
CA LYS A 76 23.67 -15.29 12.26
C LYS A 76 24.23 -14.32 11.21
N LYS A 77 24.26 -14.65 9.93
CA LYS A 77 24.87 -13.78 8.89
C LYS A 77 23.91 -13.25 7.81
N LYS A 78 22.62 -13.54 7.88
CA LYS A 78 21.65 -13.28 6.78
C LYS A 78 20.45 -12.41 7.16
N GLN A 79 20.51 -11.68 8.27
CA GLN A 79 19.45 -10.70 8.63
C GLN A 79 19.55 -9.43 7.77
N ASP A 80 20.72 -9.12 7.22
CA ASP A 80 21.02 -7.79 6.66
C ASP A 80 20.37 -7.48 5.30
N ASN A 81 19.60 -8.39 4.71
CA ASN A 81 19.00 -8.18 3.38
C ASN A 81 17.51 -8.50 3.28
N ILE A 82 16.77 -8.42 4.40
CA ILE A 82 15.32 -8.65 4.40
C ILE A 82 14.62 -7.67 3.46
N GLU A 83 15.03 -6.41 3.42
CA GLU A 83 14.43 -5.41 2.52
C GLU A 83 14.59 -5.75 1.03
N ALA A 84 15.74 -6.28 0.62
CA ALA A 84 15.97 -6.70 -0.76
C ALA A 84 15.17 -7.96 -1.14
N ASP A 85 14.74 -8.76 -0.15
CA ASP A 85 13.98 -9.99 -0.35
C ASP A 85 12.45 -9.74 -0.44
N ARG A 86 11.99 -8.49 -0.26
CA ARG A 86 10.56 -8.09 -0.32
C ARG A 86 10.05 -7.88 -1.75
N LEU A 87 10.09 -8.93 -2.56
CA LEU A 87 9.77 -8.85 -3.99
C LEU A 87 8.34 -8.37 -4.26
N PHE A 88 7.36 -8.67 -3.41
CA PHE A 88 5.97 -8.26 -3.62
C PHE A 88 5.80 -6.77 -3.34
N SER A 89 6.35 -6.25 -2.23
CA SER A 89 6.40 -4.82 -1.97
C SER A 89 7.16 -4.06 -3.06
N MET A 90 8.33 -4.58 -3.50
CA MET A 90 9.14 -3.97 -4.55
C MET A 90 8.47 -3.98 -5.93
N SER A 91 7.42 -4.79 -6.12
CA SER A 91 6.64 -4.79 -7.37
C SER A 91 5.74 -3.55 -7.52
N SER A 92 5.51 -2.80 -6.44
CA SER A 92 4.75 -1.54 -6.49
C SER A 92 5.66 -0.32 -6.40
N GLY A 93 5.50 0.60 -7.34
CA GLY A 93 6.20 1.90 -7.33
C GLY A 93 5.72 2.87 -6.25
N THR A 94 4.57 2.61 -5.61
CA THR A 94 3.96 3.48 -4.61
C THR A 94 4.05 2.94 -3.18
N HIS A 95 4.60 1.73 -3.00
CA HIS A 95 4.61 1.05 -1.72
C HIS A 95 5.22 1.88 -0.57
N GLN A 96 6.38 2.51 -0.79
CA GLN A 96 7.04 3.34 0.23
C GLN A 96 6.16 4.53 0.66
N GLN A 97 5.50 5.18 -0.31
CA GLN A 97 4.62 6.31 -0.05
C GLN A 97 3.41 5.89 0.79
N SER A 98 2.89 4.69 0.54
CA SER A 98 1.80 4.11 1.32
C SER A 98 2.19 3.81 2.77
N LEU A 99 3.42 3.31 3.00
CA LEU A 99 3.94 3.12 4.36
C LEU A 99 4.07 4.46 5.09
N ASP A 100 4.63 5.47 4.43
CA ASP A 100 4.82 6.80 5.02
C ASP A 100 3.47 7.46 5.33
N ALA A 101 2.50 7.35 4.41
CA ALA A 101 1.13 7.85 4.60
C ALA A 101 0.44 7.15 5.77
N LYS A 102 0.63 5.83 5.91
CA LYS A 102 0.07 5.06 7.02
C LYS A 102 0.70 5.47 8.36
N ALA A 103 2.02 5.58 8.42
CA ALA A 103 2.74 6.02 9.61
C ALA A 103 2.28 7.42 10.06
N HIS A 104 2.11 8.34 9.11
CA HIS A 104 1.55 9.67 9.39
C HIS A 104 0.12 9.60 9.94
N SER A 105 -0.73 8.76 9.35
CA SER A 105 -2.12 8.60 9.81
C SER A 105 -2.20 8.06 11.24
N ASP A 106 -1.34 7.09 11.57
CA ASP A 106 -1.28 6.47 12.90
C ASP A 106 -0.74 7.47 13.94
N GLN A 107 0.26 8.28 13.59
CA GLN A 107 0.78 9.34 14.44
C GLN A 107 -0.28 10.40 14.75
N MET A 108 -1.03 10.85 13.74
CA MET A 108 -2.12 11.82 13.93
C MET A 108 -3.24 11.26 14.81
N ALA A 109 -3.60 9.98 14.61
CA ALA A 109 -4.59 9.30 15.44
C ALA A 109 -4.13 9.12 16.89
N TYR A 110 -2.82 9.04 17.15
CA TYR A 110 -2.26 9.03 18.49
C TYR A 110 -2.36 10.41 19.15
N MET A 111 -2.00 11.48 18.44
CA MET A 111 -2.03 12.86 18.95
C MET A 111 -3.45 13.34 19.29
N THR A 112 -4.46 12.87 18.56
CA THR A 112 -5.86 13.26 18.76
C THR A 112 -6.53 12.54 19.95
N ARG A 113 -5.88 11.50 20.50
CA ARG A 113 -6.40 10.69 21.62
C ARG A 113 -5.82 11.08 23.00
N ARG A 114 -5.02 12.13 23.08
CA ARG A 114 -4.52 12.74 24.33
C ARG A 114 -5.28 14.01 24.64
#